data_AF-C0MCR6-F1
#
_entry.id   AF-C0MCR6-F1
#
_cell.length_a   1.000
_cell.length_b   1.000
_cell.length_c   1.000
_cell.angle_alpha   90.00
_cell.angle_beta   90.00
_cell.angle_gamma   90.00
#
_symmetry.space_group_name_H-M   'P 1'
#
loop_
_entity.id
_entity.type
_entity.pdbx_description
1 polymer ?
#
loop_
_entity_poly.entity_id
_entity_poly.type
_entity_poly.pdbx_seq_one_letter_code
_entity_poly.pdbx_strand_id
1 'polypeptide(L)'
;MTVKINNRKLWLGLIIAVGAMIMLFSLNGKRTEEQQKRDLETSIAKLLVHDYEDVKEVKFTGWGRSRETGSWGTTVVINGENEIGFSFDGLSGLADISGRSYHPDTFKLVEKNSLEEMGPVKYRIKDIEKVSLERVAVTHSHEKRS
;
A
#
# COMPACT_ATOMS: atom_id res chain seq x y z
N MET A 1 -7.72 -56.04 23.43
CA MET A 1 -6.88 -56.12 22.22
C MET A 1 -6.06 -54.83 22.15
N THR A 2 -4.78 -54.87 22.53
CA THR A 2 -3.97 -53.66 22.71
C THR A 2 -3.21 -53.35 21.42
N VAL A 3 -3.58 -52.27 20.73
CA VAL A 3 -2.94 -51.85 19.48
C VAL A 3 -1.52 -51.35 19.81
N LYS A 4 -0.50 -52.13 19.43
CA LYS A 4 0.91 -51.76 19.59
C LYS A 4 1.29 -50.83 18.44
N ILE A 5 1.20 -49.52 18.67
CA ILE A 5 1.49 -48.52 17.64
C ILE A 5 3.00 -48.44 17.43
N ASN A 6 3.44 -48.50 16.17
CA ASN A 6 4.85 -48.51 15.79
C ASN A 6 5.42 -47.08 15.74
N ASN A 7 6.10 -46.66 16.81
CA ASN A 7 6.59 -45.29 17.02
C ASN A 7 7.44 -44.71 15.87
N ARG A 8 8.15 -45.54 15.09
CA ARG A 8 8.92 -45.10 13.91
C ARG A 8 8.05 -44.55 12.78
N LYS A 9 6.89 -45.15 12.51
CA LYS A 9 5.96 -44.69 11.45
C LYS A 9 5.21 -43.42 11.88
N LEU A 10 4.89 -43.31 13.17
CA LEU A 10 4.33 -42.10 13.78
C LEU A 10 5.28 -40.90 13.68
N TRP A 11 6.57 -41.11 13.98
CA TRP A 11 7.59 -40.05 13.91
C TRP A 11 7.81 -39.53 12.48
N LEU A 12 7.85 -40.42 11.48
CA LEU A 12 8.00 -40.02 10.07
C LEU A 12 6.78 -39.22 9.57
N GLY A 13 5.57 -39.61 9.96
CA GLY A 13 4.35 -38.85 9.61
C GLY A 13 4.33 -37.44 10.23
N LEU A 14 4.83 -37.30 11.46
CA LEU A 14 4.92 -36.02 12.16
C LEU A 14 5.90 -35.04 11.49
N ILE A 15 7.06 -35.51 11.02
CA ILE A 15 8.04 -34.69 10.31
C ILE A 15 7.48 -34.16 8.98
N ILE A 16 6.77 -35.01 8.23
CA ILE A 16 6.16 -34.61 6.95
C ILE A 16 5.05 -33.57 7.18
N ALA A 17 4.22 -33.75 8.22
CA ALA A 17 3.14 -32.83 8.55
C ALA A 17 3.67 -31.44 8.97
N VAL A 18 4.74 -31.38 9.78
CA VAL A 18 5.38 -30.13 10.17
C VAL A 18 6.07 -29.46 8.97
N GLY A 19 6.75 -30.22 8.12
CA GLY A 19 7.37 -29.70 6.89
C GLY A 19 6.35 -29.10 5.92
N ALA A 20 5.21 -29.76 5.72
CA ALA A 20 4.11 -29.26 4.89
C ALA A 20 3.49 -27.97 5.46
N MET A 21 3.34 -27.90 6.79
CA MET A 21 2.80 -26.71 7.46
C MET A 21 3.75 -25.51 7.38
N ILE A 22 5.08 -25.72 7.48
CA ILE A 22 6.09 -24.67 7.31
C ILE A 22 6.09 -24.14 5.87
N MET A 23 5.98 -25.01 4.85
CA MET A 23 5.89 -24.57 3.45
C MET A 23 4.64 -23.73 3.18
N LEU A 24 3.48 -24.12 3.72
CA LEU A 24 2.23 -23.36 3.58
C LEU A 24 2.32 -21.96 4.24
N PHE A 25 2.98 -21.83 5.39
CA PHE A 25 3.25 -20.53 6.01
C PHE A 25 4.27 -19.68 5.23
N SER A 26 5.28 -20.31 4.63
CA SER A 26 6.30 -19.60 3.84
C SER A 26 5.74 -19.07 2.50
N LEU A 27 4.77 -19.77 1.90
CA LEU A 27 4.03 -19.32 0.72
C LEU A 27 3.05 -18.17 1.04
N ASN A 28 2.49 -18.14 2.26
CA ASN A 28 1.56 -17.07 2.70
C ASN A 28 2.25 -15.77 3.16
N GLY A 29 3.59 -15.74 3.28
CA GLY A 29 4.31 -14.60 3.82
C GLY A 29 4.59 -13.46 2.83
N LYS A 30 4.43 -13.69 1.52
CA LYS A 30 4.64 -12.66 0.49
C LYS A 30 3.30 -12.03 0.12
N ARG A 31 3.09 -10.77 0.51
CA ARG A 31 1.95 -10.00 -0.03
C ARG A 31 2.03 -10.02 -1.55
N THR A 32 0.91 -10.31 -2.21
CA THR A 32 0.83 -10.20 -3.66
C THR A 32 1.05 -8.74 -4.07
N GLU A 33 1.59 -8.52 -5.27
CA GLU A 33 1.80 -7.15 -5.79
C GLU A 33 0.49 -6.33 -5.77
N GLU A 34 -0.63 -6.98 -6.08
CA GLU A 34 -1.96 -6.36 -6.01
C GLU A 34 -2.37 -5.97 -4.59
N GLN A 35 -2.05 -6.80 -3.58
CA GLN A 35 -2.29 -6.42 -2.19
C GLN A 35 -1.40 -5.26 -1.77
N GLN A 36 -0.12 -5.26 -2.18
CA GLN A 36 0.80 -4.16 -1.91
C GLN A 36 0.32 -2.84 -2.53
N LYS A 37 -0.14 -2.87 -3.79
CA LYS A 37 -0.76 -1.73 -4.46
C LYS A 37 -1.97 -1.21 -3.69
N ARG A 38 -2.89 -2.10 -3.28
CA ARG A 38 -4.09 -1.71 -2.51
C ARG A 38 -3.77 -1.11 -1.14
N ASP A 39 -2.83 -1.71 -0.42
CA ASP A 39 -2.36 -1.19 0.87
C ASP A 39 -1.69 0.18 0.70
N LEU A 40 -0.92 0.35 -0.38
CA LEU A 40 -0.24 1.59 -0.71
C LEU A 40 -1.21 2.69 -1.13
N GLU A 41 -2.24 2.38 -1.93
CA GLU A 41 -3.33 3.31 -2.25
C GLU A 41 -4.01 3.83 -0.97
N THR A 42 -4.29 2.94 -0.02
CA THR A 42 -4.86 3.33 1.28
C THR A 42 -3.91 4.26 2.05
N SER A 43 -2.62 3.95 2.03
CA SER A 43 -1.59 4.75 2.69
C SER A 43 -1.42 6.13 2.04
N ILE A 44 -1.52 6.21 0.70
CA ILE A 44 -1.50 7.47 -0.05
C ILE A 44 -2.75 8.29 0.27
N ALA A 45 -3.93 7.69 0.33
CA ALA A 45 -5.15 8.40 0.71
C ALA A 45 -5.01 9.02 2.11
N LYS A 46 -4.44 8.28 3.08
CA LYS A 46 -4.14 8.81 4.41
C LYS A 46 -3.13 9.96 4.36
N LEU A 47 -2.07 9.84 3.56
CA LEU A 47 -1.09 10.90 3.36
C LEU A 47 -1.75 12.17 2.82
N LEU A 48 -2.66 12.05 1.85
CA LEU A 48 -3.35 13.19 1.26
C LEU A 48 -4.27 13.88 2.28
N VAL A 49 -5.02 13.12 3.06
CA VAL A 49 -5.87 13.65 4.14
C VAL A 49 -5.05 14.24 5.28
N HIS A 50 -3.85 13.69 5.53
CA HIS A 50 -2.91 14.21 6.52
C HIS A 50 -2.33 15.57 6.09
N ASP A 51 -1.95 15.69 4.81
CA ASP A 51 -1.18 16.84 4.30
C ASP A 51 -2.06 17.99 3.83
N TYR A 52 -3.25 17.70 3.31
CA TYR A 52 -4.12 18.69 2.68
C TYR A 52 -5.44 18.87 3.40
N GLU A 53 -5.97 20.10 3.35
CA GLU A 53 -7.31 20.44 3.80
C GLU A 53 -8.38 20.02 2.79
N ASP A 54 -9.61 19.84 3.27
CA ASP A 54 -10.81 19.61 2.46
C ASP A 54 -10.75 18.43 1.47
N VAL A 55 -9.93 17.42 1.74
CA VAL A 55 -9.92 16.15 0.98
C VAL A 55 -11.21 15.37 1.29
N LYS A 56 -12.08 15.24 0.27
CA LYS A 56 -13.38 14.53 0.35
C LYS A 56 -13.43 13.29 -0.54
N GLU A 57 -12.76 13.33 -1.69
CA GLU A 57 -12.67 12.21 -2.62
C GLU A 57 -11.22 11.99 -3.05
N VAL A 58 -10.79 10.73 -3.09
CA VAL A 58 -9.49 10.28 -3.57
C VAL A 58 -9.69 9.14 -4.56
N LYS A 59 -9.28 9.32 -5.81
CA LYS A 59 -9.47 8.34 -6.88
C LYS A 59 -8.15 7.96 -7.52
N PHE A 60 -7.81 6.68 -7.45
CA PHE A 60 -6.63 6.12 -8.09
C PHE A 60 -6.94 5.73 -9.53
N THR A 61 -6.11 6.20 -10.46
CA THR A 61 -6.33 5.96 -11.90
C THR A 61 -5.70 4.65 -12.39
N GLY A 62 -4.70 4.14 -11.68
CA GLY A 62 -3.91 2.97 -12.07
C GLY A 62 -2.51 2.98 -11.51
N TRP A 63 -1.81 1.86 -11.68
CA TRP A 63 -0.38 1.71 -11.43
C TRP A 63 0.37 1.52 -12.74
N GLY A 64 1.47 2.25 -12.89
CA GLY A 64 2.44 2.08 -13.97
C GLY A 64 3.77 1.60 -13.42
N ARG A 65 4.52 0.85 -14.23
CA ARG A 65 5.90 0.46 -13.94
C ARG A 65 6.81 0.91 -15.07
N SER A 66 7.82 1.70 -14.73
CA SER A 66 8.88 2.07 -15.67
C SER A 66 9.74 0.85 -15.98
N ARG A 67 9.88 0.52 -17.27
CA ARG A 67 10.75 -0.59 -17.71
C ARG A 67 12.23 -0.24 -17.63
N GLU A 68 12.57 1.05 -17.70
CA GLU A 68 13.95 1.54 -17.72
C GLU A 68 14.53 1.66 -16.31
N THR A 69 13.77 2.23 -15.38
CA THR A 69 14.23 2.46 -14.00
C THR A 69 13.74 1.41 -13.02
N GLY A 70 12.71 0.62 -13.39
CA GLY A 70 12.04 -0.32 -12.49
C GLY A 70 11.08 0.33 -11.50
N SER A 71 11.03 1.67 -11.45
CA SER A 71 10.18 2.45 -10.54
C SER A 71 8.69 2.26 -10.84
N TRP A 72 7.88 2.44 -9.80
CA TRP A 72 6.43 2.42 -9.87
C TRP A 72 5.86 3.84 -9.87
N GLY A 73 4.72 4.04 -10.49
CA GLY A 73 4.01 5.31 -10.48
C GLY A 73 2.50 5.12 -10.37
N THR A 74 1.83 6.07 -9.73
CA THR A 74 0.37 6.15 -9.72
C THR A 74 -0.08 7.61 -9.80
N THR A 75 -1.18 7.85 -10.50
CA THR A 75 -1.84 9.16 -10.57
C THR A 75 -3.13 9.11 -9.76
N VAL A 76 -3.30 10.13 -8.92
CA VAL A 76 -4.42 10.28 -7.99
C VAL A 76 -5.17 11.56 -8.33
N VAL A 77 -6.49 11.45 -8.45
CA VAL A 77 -7.39 12.60 -8.62
C VAL A 77 -8.09 12.85 -7.29
N ILE A 78 -8.03 14.08 -6.80
CA ILE A 78 -8.55 14.49 -5.49
C ILE A 78 -9.66 15.50 -5.71
N ASN A 79 -10.83 15.25 -5.10
CA ASN A 79 -12.05 16.03 -5.25
C ASN A 79 -12.49 16.22 -6.72
N GLY A 80 -12.09 15.33 -7.63
CA GLY A 80 -12.41 15.41 -9.06
C GLY A 80 -11.64 16.46 -9.87
N GLU A 81 -10.86 17.32 -9.22
CA GLU A 81 -10.26 18.51 -9.85
C GLU A 81 -8.73 18.54 -9.75
N ASN A 82 -8.16 17.97 -8.68
CA ASN A 82 -6.74 18.09 -8.36
C ASN A 82 -6.02 16.80 -8.72
N GLU A 83 -5.09 16.86 -9.68
CA GLU A 83 -4.31 15.69 -10.08
C GLU A 83 -2.90 15.73 -9.49
N ILE A 84 -2.49 14.60 -8.92
CA ILE A 84 -1.15 14.42 -8.37
C ILE A 84 -0.58 13.04 -8.71
N GLY A 85 0.65 13.04 -9.21
CA GLY A 85 1.44 11.86 -9.50
C GLY A 85 2.38 11.54 -8.34
N PHE A 86 2.49 10.25 -8.01
CA PHE A 86 3.48 9.72 -7.09
C PHE A 86 4.39 8.74 -7.81
N SER A 87 5.69 8.82 -7.53
CA SER A 87 6.71 7.88 -7.97
C SER A 87 7.30 7.14 -6.77
N PHE A 88 7.55 5.85 -6.94
CA PHE A 88 8.09 4.97 -5.91
C PHE A 88 9.22 4.09 -6.45
N ASP A 89 10.22 3.84 -5.61
CA ASP A 89 11.29 2.88 -5.92
C ASP A 89 10.82 1.43 -5.72
N GLY A 90 9.80 1.23 -4.87
CA GLY A 90 9.19 -0.05 -4.55
C GLY A 90 7.75 0.10 -4.05
N LEU A 91 7.06 -1.04 -3.87
CA LEU A 91 5.68 -1.06 -3.36
C LEU A 91 5.62 -1.40 -1.85
N SER A 92 6.72 -1.23 -1.11
CA SER A 92 6.77 -1.65 0.30
C SER A 92 6.06 -0.69 1.26
N GLY A 93 5.87 0.56 0.84
CA GLY A 93 5.13 1.55 1.63
C GLY A 93 5.47 2.99 1.24
N LEU A 94 5.00 3.94 2.05
CA LEU A 94 5.25 5.38 1.85
C LEU A 94 6.73 5.76 1.99
N ALA A 95 7.56 4.92 2.61
CA ALA A 95 9.00 5.13 2.69
C ALA A 95 9.69 5.08 1.32
N ASP A 96 9.08 4.39 0.35
CA ASP A 96 9.62 4.21 -1.00
C ASP A 96 9.24 5.36 -1.94
N ILE A 97 8.52 6.40 -1.47
CA ILE A 97 8.20 7.57 -2.30
C ILE A 97 9.50 8.26 -2.71
N SER A 98 9.77 8.26 -4.02
CA SER A 98 10.90 8.94 -4.62
C SER A 98 10.53 10.26 -5.30
N GLY A 99 9.24 10.50 -5.55
CA GLY A 99 8.78 11.77 -6.12
C GLY A 99 7.29 12.02 -6.00
N ARG A 100 6.92 13.30 -6.02
CA ARG A 100 5.55 13.81 -6.10
C ARG A 100 5.53 14.90 -7.16
N SER A 101 4.57 14.87 -8.08
CA SER A 101 4.46 15.82 -9.19
C SER A 101 3.02 16.23 -9.42
N TYR A 102 2.77 17.51 -9.61
CA TYR A 102 1.45 18.07 -9.93
C TYR A 102 1.63 19.34 -10.74
N HIS A 103 0.59 19.76 -11.47
CA HIS A 103 0.63 21.00 -12.23
C HIS A 103 0.24 22.18 -11.31
N PRO A 104 1.10 23.21 -11.14
CA PRO A 104 0.86 24.29 -10.18
C PRO A 104 -0.39 25.11 -10.48
N ASP A 105 -0.74 25.26 -11.77
CA ASP A 105 -1.92 26.04 -12.15
C ASP A 105 -3.24 25.32 -11.91
N THR A 106 -3.27 23.99 -11.83
CA THR A 106 -4.52 23.22 -11.65
C THR A 106 -4.64 22.62 -10.25
N PHE A 107 -3.54 22.43 -9.54
CA PHE A 107 -3.54 21.92 -8.17
C PHE A 107 -3.82 23.06 -7.17
N LYS A 108 -4.97 23.01 -6.52
CA LYS A 108 -5.51 24.09 -5.65
C LYS A 108 -5.76 23.66 -4.20
N LEU A 109 -5.36 22.45 -3.81
CA LEU A 109 -5.47 22.01 -2.42
C LEU A 109 -4.57 22.83 -1.50
N VAL A 110 -5.11 23.20 -0.34
CA VAL A 110 -4.39 23.93 0.70
C VAL A 110 -3.64 22.93 1.57
N GLU A 111 -2.34 23.17 1.77
CA GLU A 111 -1.51 22.38 2.69
C GLU A 111 -1.83 22.78 4.14
N LYS A 112 -2.04 21.80 5.02
CA LYS A 112 -2.31 22.06 6.45
C LYS A 112 -1.13 22.69 7.18
N ASN A 113 0.08 22.32 6.77
CA ASN A 113 1.35 22.89 7.20
C ASN A 113 2.25 22.89 5.97
N SER A 114 3.22 23.80 5.92
CA SER A 114 4.14 23.82 4.79
C SER A 114 4.91 22.49 4.71
N LEU A 115 5.14 21.97 3.50
CA LEU A 115 5.89 20.71 3.33
C LEU A 115 7.30 20.76 3.96
N GLU A 116 7.91 21.95 4.06
CA GLU A 116 9.19 22.15 4.74
C GLU A 116 9.09 21.93 6.25
N GLU A 117 8.02 22.42 6.90
CA GLU A 117 7.78 22.22 8.33
C GLU A 117 7.39 20.77 8.65
N MET A 118 6.67 20.10 7.75
CA MET A 118 6.27 18.70 7.95
C MET A 118 7.44 17.71 7.83
N GLY A 119 8.47 18.08 7.08
CA GLY A 119 9.62 17.23 6.79
C GLY A 119 9.29 16.00 5.92
N PRO A 120 10.31 15.18 5.63
CA PRO A 120 10.16 14.03 4.74
C PRO A 120 9.12 13.00 5.21
N VAL A 121 8.30 12.48 4.28
CA VAL A 121 7.22 11.50 4.54
C VAL A 121 7.70 10.32 5.39
N LYS A 122 8.91 9.81 5.13
CA LYS A 122 9.51 8.68 5.86
C LYS A 122 9.56 8.85 7.38
N TYR A 123 9.61 10.08 7.89
CA TYR A 123 9.68 10.35 9.34
C TYR A 123 8.31 10.43 10.01
N ARG A 124 7.24 10.58 9.22
CA ARG A 124 5.87 10.84 9.68
C ARG A 124 4.87 9.74 9.31
N ILE A 125 5.35 8.60 8.78
CA ILE A 125 4.52 7.45 8.39
C ILE A 125 3.60 7.01 9.54
N LYS A 126 4.13 6.94 10.78
CA LYS A 126 3.34 6.51 11.95
C LYS A 126 2.14 7.42 12.24
N ASP A 127 2.24 8.71 11.92
CA ASP A 127 1.16 9.66 12.17
C ASP A 127 0.17 9.68 11.00
N ILE A 128 0.69 9.56 9.78
CA ILE A 128 -0.14 9.34 8.58
C ILE A 128 -0.99 8.07 8.73
N GLU A 129 -0.42 6.96 9.20
CA GLU A 129 -1.15 5.69 9.35
C GLU A 129 -2.32 5.76 10.34
N LYS A 130 -2.28 6.69 11.30
CA LYS A 130 -3.37 6.92 12.27
C LYS A 130 -4.52 7.74 11.70
N VAL A 131 -4.34 8.38 10.55
CA VAL A 131 -5.40 9.18 9.92
C VAL A 131 -6.59 8.31 9.54
N SER A 132 -7.78 8.75 9.95
CA SER A 132 -9.04 8.12 9.60
C SER A 132 -9.49 8.56 8.21
N LEU A 133 -10.01 7.60 7.43
CA LEU A 133 -10.58 7.82 6.10
C LEU A 133 -12.11 7.73 6.09
N GLU A 134 -12.77 7.66 7.25
CA GLU A 134 -14.24 7.42 7.35
C GLU A 134 -15.10 8.45 6.60
N ARG A 135 -14.61 9.67 6.44
CA ARG A 135 -15.32 10.78 5.77
C ARG A 135 -14.81 11.05 4.36
N VAL A 136 -13.98 10.17 3.82
CA VAL A 136 -13.31 10.35 2.53
C VAL A 136 -13.69 9.20 1.62
N ALA A 137 -14.26 9.52 0.46
CA ALA A 137 -14.56 8.53 -0.56
C ALA A 137 -13.25 8.12 -1.26
N VAL A 138 -12.80 6.88 -1.05
CA VAL A 138 -11.60 6.34 -1.70
C VAL A 138 -11.99 5.34 -2.77
N THR A 139 -11.60 5.61 -4.01
CA THR A 139 -11.80 4.70 -5.15
C THR A 139 -10.46 4.09 -5.55
N HIS A 140 -10.30 2.80 -5.30
CA HIS A 140 -9.09 2.03 -5.63
C HIS A 140 -8.96 1.78 -7.13
N SER A 141 -7.73 1.70 -7.66
CA SER A 141 -7.53 1.61 -9.12
C SER A 141 -8.11 0.33 -9.72
N HIS A 142 -8.13 -0.74 -8.93
CA HIS A 142 -8.62 -2.06 -9.33
C HIS A 142 -10.15 -2.21 -9.23
N GLU A 143 -10.85 -1.17 -8.76
CA GLU A 143 -12.31 -1.15 -8.61
C GLU A 143 -13.05 -0.65 -9.87
N LYS A 144 -12.31 -0.38 -10.97
CA LYS A 144 -12.91 -0.24 -12.30
C LYS A 144 -13.57 -1.57 -12.71
N ARG A 145 -14.83 -1.75 -12.32
CA ARG A 145 -15.76 -2.69 -12.94
C ARG A 145 -15.83 -2.39 -14.44
N SER A 146 -15.63 -3.45 -15.22
CA SER A 146 -16.06 -3.56 -16.63
C SER A 146 -17.49 -3.10 -16.83
#